data_AF-A0A0M4L500-F1
#
_entry.id   AF-A0A0M4L500-F1
#
_cell.length_a   1.000
_cell.length_b   1.000
_cell.length_c   1.000
_cell.angle_alpha   90.00
_cell.angle_beta   90.00
_cell.angle_gamma   90.00
#
_symmetry.space_group_name_H-M   'P 1'
#
loop_
_entity.id
_entity.type
_entity.pdbx_description
1 polymer ?
#
loop_
_entity_poly.entity_id
_entity_poly.type
_entity_poly.pdbx_seq_one_letter_code
_entity_poly.pdbx_strand_id
1 'polypeptide(L)'
;MFSITEEAEVYVADLFEQQDEKDLGLKVDVEKAGTPVATVTFNFCIKSDLPDSYQEFPFIGFSAFIDESNNQYLSDSHVALKIDGTNKKLTITAPNAKGEAPKDDAPLEEKVLFTIVTEVNPSLSSHGGFVDLVEITKKNEVVLNFGGGCQGCSSVNMTLKDGVEKQLKTLYPEISAVLDATDHSYKENAYM
;
A
#
# COMPACT_ATOMS: atom_id res chain seq x y z
N MET A 1 -1.67 -11.93 16.68
CA MET A 1 -3.09 -11.59 16.45
C MET A 1 -3.13 -10.11 16.14
N PHE A 2 -3.71 -9.73 15.01
CA PHE A 2 -3.93 -8.31 14.71
C PHE A 2 -5.17 -7.82 15.48
N SER A 3 -5.20 -6.54 15.84
CA SER A 3 -6.33 -5.92 16.54
C SER A 3 -7.03 -4.91 15.63
N ILE A 4 -8.30 -4.65 15.91
CA ILE A 4 -9.12 -3.65 15.24
C ILE A 4 -9.64 -2.72 16.34
N THR A 5 -9.61 -1.40 16.13
CA THR A 5 -10.22 -0.46 17.08
C THR A 5 -11.74 -0.59 17.05
N GLU A 6 -12.40 -0.33 18.19
CA GLU A 6 -13.87 -0.43 18.30
C GLU A 6 -14.58 0.36 17.19
N GLU A 7 -14.12 1.57 16.89
CA GLU A 7 -14.68 2.43 15.83
C GLU A 7 -14.53 1.82 14.42
N ALA A 8 -13.40 1.14 14.16
CA ALA A 8 -13.16 0.46 12.89
C ALA A 8 -14.01 -0.80 12.78
N GLU A 9 -14.16 -1.54 13.88
CA GLU A 9 -14.99 -2.75 13.96
C GLU A 9 -16.46 -2.44 13.70
N VAL A 10 -17.01 -1.40 14.35
CA VAL A 10 -18.38 -0.90 14.10
C VAL A 10 -18.55 -0.47 12.64
N TYR A 11 -17.60 0.29 12.09
CA TYR A 11 -17.67 0.72 10.70
C TYR A 11 -17.68 -0.45 9.72
N VAL A 12 -16.88 -1.48 9.97
CA VAL A 12 -16.83 -2.69 9.14
C VAL A 12 -18.11 -3.50 9.27
N ALA A 13 -18.65 -3.66 10.48
CA ALA A 13 -19.93 -4.32 10.71
C ALA A 13 -21.07 -3.62 9.95
N ASP A 14 -21.13 -2.29 10.00
CA ASP A 14 -22.13 -1.50 9.27
C ASP A 14 -22.02 -1.72 7.74
N LEU A 15 -20.80 -1.87 7.21
CA LEU A 15 -20.59 -2.17 5.78
C LEU A 15 -21.10 -3.56 5.40
N PHE A 16 -20.90 -4.56 6.27
CA PHE A 16 -21.39 -5.92 6.03
C PHE A 16 -22.93 -5.99 6.14
N GLU A 17 -23.53 -5.29 7.11
CA GLU A 17 -25.00 -5.24 7.26
C GLU A 17 -25.67 -4.64 6.02
N GLN A 18 -25.07 -3.63 5.39
CA GLN A 18 -25.58 -3.01 4.16
C GLN A 18 -25.54 -3.92 2.93
N GLN A 19 -24.68 -4.93 2.91
CA GLN A 19 -24.52 -5.84 1.76
C GLN A 19 -25.57 -6.96 1.74
N ASP A 20 -26.20 -7.28 2.89
CA ASP A 20 -27.21 -8.35 3.06
C ASP A 20 -26.81 -9.71 2.44
N GLU A 21 -25.51 -10.01 2.42
CA GLU A 21 -24.95 -11.25 1.90
C GLU A 21 -24.63 -12.23 3.04
N LYS A 22 -25.04 -13.50 2.86
CA LYS A 22 -24.75 -14.55 3.84
C LYS A 22 -23.31 -15.01 3.74
N ASP A 23 -22.71 -15.28 4.89
CA ASP A 23 -21.34 -15.81 5.02
C ASP A 23 -20.24 -14.87 4.47
N LEU A 24 -20.57 -13.58 4.32
CA LEU A 24 -19.64 -12.54 3.93
C LEU A 24 -18.70 -12.22 5.11
N GLY A 25 -17.40 -12.14 4.82
CA GLY A 25 -16.39 -11.78 5.81
C GLY A 25 -15.23 -11.01 5.22
N LEU A 26 -14.34 -10.58 6.11
CA LEU A 26 -13.19 -9.75 5.78
C LEU A 26 -11.96 -10.61 5.55
N LYS A 27 -11.57 -10.79 4.29
CA LYS A 27 -10.28 -11.39 3.94
C LYS A 27 -9.16 -10.40 4.21
N VAL A 28 -8.14 -10.82 4.95
CA VAL A 28 -6.94 -10.03 5.20
C VAL A 28 -5.73 -10.78 4.67
N ASP A 29 -5.07 -10.21 3.67
CA ASP A 29 -3.90 -10.80 3.02
C ASP A 29 -2.68 -9.89 3.15
N VAL A 30 -1.49 -10.49 3.06
CA VAL A 30 -0.22 -9.77 2.95
C VAL A 30 0.39 -10.09 1.59
N GLU A 31 0.31 -9.14 0.67
CA GLU A 31 0.98 -9.24 -0.63
C GLU A 31 2.47 -8.99 -0.46
N LYS A 32 3.32 -9.75 -1.16
CA LYS A 32 4.79 -9.64 -1.10
C LYS A 32 5.32 -9.70 0.34
N ALA A 33 4.74 -10.58 1.15
CA ALA A 33 5.08 -10.75 2.56
C ALA A 33 6.58 -11.00 2.78
N GLY A 34 7.13 -10.42 3.85
CA GLY A 34 8.57 -10.50 4.16
C GLY A 34 9.46 -9.63 3.27
N THR A 35 8.87 -8.85 2.36
CA THR A 35 9.62 -7.85 1.58
C THR A 35 9.36 -6.43 2.10
N PRO A 36 10.32 -5.51 1.90
CA PRO A 36 10.12 -4.07 1.78
C PRO A 36 8.74 -3.51 1.45
N VAL A 37 8.08 -4.15 0.49
CA VAL A 37 6.87 -3.66 -0.16
C VAL A 37 5.65 -4.47 0.19
N ALA A 38 5.76 -5.23 1.27
CA ALA A 38 4.65 -5.97 1.80
C ALA A 38 3.48 -5.02 2.04
N THR A 39 2.35 -5.36 1.44
CA THR A 39 1.14 -4.57 1.51
C THR A 39 0.04 -5.43 2.12
N VAL A 40 -0.59 -4.92 3.16
CA VAL A 40 -1.75 -5.60 3.75
C VAL A 40 -3.00 -5.16 3.00
N THR A 41 -3.74 -6.11 2.47
CA THR A 41 -4.97 -5.88 1.71
C THR A 41 -6.17 -6.38 2.49
N PHE A 42 -7.30 -5.69 2.29
CA PHE A 42 -8.59 -6.02 2.87
C PHE A 42 -9.59 -6.23 1.74
N ASN A 43 -10.18 -7.42 1.66
CA ASN A 43 -11.15 -7.75 0.62
C ASN A 43 -12.36 -8.42 1.26
N PHE A 44 -13.53 -8.27 0.66
CA PHE A 44 -14.67 -9.09 1.03
C PHE A 44 -14.53 -10.49 0.43
N CYS A 45 -14.93 -11.50 1.18
CA CYS A 45 -14.89 -12.89 0.76
C CYS A 45 -16.08 -13.66 1.31
N ILE A 46 -16.40 -14.77 0.66
CA ILE A 46 -17.35 -15.76 1.17
C ILE A 46 -16.53 -16.92 1.73
N LYS A 47 -16.86 -17.37 2.95
CA LYS A 47 -16.10 -18.42 3.63
C LYS A 47 -15.92 -19.70 2.79
N SER A 48 -16.91 -20.09 2.00
CA SER A 48 -16.87 -21.29 1.15
C SER A 48 -15.83 -21.22 0.03
N ASP A 49 -15.43 -20.01 -0.36
CA ASP A 49 -14.53 -19.77 -1.49
C ASP A 49 -13.07 -19.67 -1.05
N LEU A 50 -12.82 -19.70 0.26
CA LEU A 50 -11.49 -19.63 0.82
C LEU A 50 -10.84 -21.01 0.89
N PRO A 51 -9.53 -21.11 0.62
CA PRO A 51 -8.76 -22.32 0.91
C PRO A 51 -8.79 -22.69 2.40
N ASP A 52 -8.59 -23.98 2.69
CA ASP A 52 -8.54 -24.51 4.07
C ASP A 52 -7.41 -23.91 4.93
N SER A 53 -6.42 -23.25 4.32
CA SER A 53 -5.34 -22.53 5.02
C SER A 53 -5.82 -21.23 5.68
N TYR A 54 -7.03 -20.75 5.37
CA TYR A 54 -7.59 -19.56 6.00
C TYR A 54 -8.22 -19.90 7.35
N GLN A 55 -7.76 -19.21 8.38
CA GLN A 55 -8.30 -19.29 9.73
C GLN A 55 -9.31 -18.18 9.97
N GLU A 56 -10.39 -18.50 10.68
CA GLU A 56 -11.45 -17.57 11.05
C GLU A 56 -11.14 -16.87 12.38
N PHE A 57 -11.24 -15.54 12.37
CA PHE A 57 -11.07 -14.66 13.52
C PHE A 57 -12.37 -13.86 13.74
N PRO A 58 -13.15 -14.19 14.79
CA PRO A 58 -14.45 -13.54 15.01
C PRO A 58 -14.30 -12.13 15.58
N PHE A 59 -15.08 -11.19 15.03
CA PHE A 59 -15.28 -9.83 15.51
C PHE A 59 -16.77 -9.55 15.72
N ILE A 60 -17.11 -8.43 16.33
CA ILE A 60 -18.48 -7.97 16.53
C ILE A 60 -19.06 -7.57 15.17
N GLY A 61 -20.00 -8.38 14.68
CA GLY A 61 -20.75 -8.13 13.46
C GLY A 61 -20.15 -8.70 12.18
N PHE A 62 -18.94 -9.27 12.22
CA PHE A 62 -18.31 -9.94 11.07
C PHE A 62 -17.20 -10.91 11.49
N SER A 63 -16.77 -11.78 10.57
CA SER A 63 -15.57 -12.61 10.74
C SER A 63 -14.47 -12.12 9.80
N ALA A 64 -13.23 -12.11 10.28
CA ALA A 64 -12.06 -11.93 9.43
C ALA A 64 -11.40 -13.28 9.12
N PHE A 65 -10.83 -13.40 7.93
CA PHE A 65 -10.16 -14.61 7.47
C PHE A 65 -8.73 -14.30 7.05
N ILE A 66 -7.76 -15.03 7.63
CA ILE A 66 -6.32 -14.85 7.37
C ILE A 66 -5.71 -16.20 7.04
N ASP A 67 -4.90 -16.24 5.97
CA ASP A 67 -4.08 -17.42 5.66
C ASP A 67 -3.01 -17.64 6.74
N GLU A 68 -2.82 -18.89 7.16
CA GLU A 68 -1.79 -19.27 8.14
C GLU A 68 -0.39 -18.71 7.83
N SER A 69 -0.01 -18.58 6.56
CA SER A 69 1.29 -18.01 6.17
C SER A 69 1.45 -16.54 6.56
N ASN A 70 0.34 -15.81 6.70
CA ASN A 70 0.31 -14.38 6.97
C ASN A 70 0.32 -14.02 8.46
N ASN A 71 0.06 -15.00 9.33
CA ASN A 71 -0.06 -14.79 10.78
C ASN A 71 1.18 -14.12 11.40
N GLN A 72 2.39 -14.48 10.96
CA GLN A 72 3.63 -13.88 11.48
C GLN A 72 3.77 -12.40 11.08
N TYR A 73 3.36 -12.03 9.86
CA TYR A 73 3.47 -10.68 9.32
C TYR A 73 2.40 -9.74 9.90
N LEU A 74 1.25 -10.30 10.28
CA LEU A 74 0.14 -9.59 10.92
C LEU A 74 0.22 -9.58 12.45
N SER A 75 1.29 -10.15 13.04
CA SER A 75 1.54 -10.04 14.46
C SER A 75 1.75 -8.57 14.87
N ASP A 76 1.19 -8.17 16.02
CA ASP A 76 1.20 -6.80 16.54
C ASP A 76 0.61 -5.73 15.59
N SER A 77 -0.15 -6.16 14.59
CA SER A 77 -0.79 -5.25 13.65
C SER A 77 -2.07 -4.67 14.24
N HIS A 78 -2.34 -3.40 13.94
CA HIS A 78 -3.50 -2.66 14.47
C HIS A 78 -4.23 -1.96 13.34
N VAL A 79 -5.53 -2.21 13.19
CA VAL A 79 -6.41 -1.58 12.22
C VAL A 79 -7.19 -0.47 12.92
N ALA A 80 -7.16 0.73 12.35
CA ALA A 80 -7.84 1.90 12.84
C ALA A 80 -8.68 2.55 11.74
N LEU A 81 -9.73 3.26 12.15
CA LEU A 81 -10.52 4.08 11.24
C LEU A 81 -9.88 5.47 11.14
N LYS A 82 -9.56 5.90 9.92
CA LYS A 82 -9.14 7.27 9.63
C LYS A 82 -10.29 8.00 8.94
N ILE A 83 -10.60 9.19 9.44
CA ILE A 83 -11.65 10.06 8.89
C ILE A 83 -10.96 11.22 8.18
N ASP A 84 -11.07 11.24 6.85
CA ASP A 84 -10.53 12.29 5.99
C ASP A 84 -11.72 13.07 5.40
N GLY A 85 -12.20 14.07 6.15
CA GLY A 85 -13.40 14.83 5.80
C GLY A 85 -14.68 14.01 5.95
N THR A 86 -15.41 13.79 4.87
CA THR A 86 -16.58 12.89 4.83
C THR A 86 -16.22 11.44 4.52
N ASN A 87 -14.98 11.17 4.09
CA ASN A 87 -14.53 9.84 3.73
C ASN A 87 -13.99 9.12 4.96
N LYS A 88 -14.46 7.89 5.17
CA LYS A 88 -13.95 6.98 6.20
C LYS A 88 -13.10 5.91 5.51
N LYS A 89 -11.87 5.70 5.99
CA LYS A 89 -10.94 4.71 5.45
C LYS A 89 -10.31 3.89 6.56
N LEU A 90 -10.24 2.58 6.38
CA LEU A 90 -9.46 1.71 7.27
C LEU A 90 -7.97 1.89 6.98
N THR A 91 -7.19 2.10 8.03
CA THR A 91 -5.73 2.18 7.98
C THR A 91 -5.18 1.08 8.87
N ILE A 92 -4.19 0.34 8.38
CA ILE A 92 -3.50 -0.68 9.17
C ILE A 92 -2.06 -0.27 9.43
N THR A 93 -1.64 -0.42 10.68
CA THR A 93 -0.23 -0.43 11.07
C THR A 93 0.18 -1.87 11.25
N ALA A 94 1.03 -2.39 10.36
CA ALA A 94 1.54 -3.76 10.44
C ALA A 94 3.06 -3.73 10.55
N PRO A 95 3.62 -3.68 11.78
CA PRO A 95 5.05 -3.46 11.99
C PRO A 95 5.90 -4.61 11.45
N ASN A 96 5.36 -5.83 11.46
CA ASN A 96 6.03 -7.03 10.98
C ASN A 96 5.70 -7.36 9.52
N ALA A 97 4.82 -6.59 8.86
CA ALA A 97 4.49 -6.83 7.46
C ALA A 97 5.62 -6.38 6.56
N LYS A 98 6.12 -5.15 6.77
CA LYS A 98 7.24 -4.58 5.99
C LYS A 98 8.51 -5.35 6.34
N GLY A 99 9.03 -6.09 5.38
CA GLY A 99 10.28 -6.84 5.50
C GLY A 99 11.49 -5.96 5.78
N GLU A 100 12.62 -6.61 6.03
CA GLU A 100 13.90 -5.92 6.24
C GLU A 100 14.34 -5.16 4.98
N ALA A 101 15.19 -4.14 5.14
CA ALA A 101 15.81 -3.48 4.00
C ALA A 101 16.52 -4.52 3.11
N PRO A 102 16.44 -4.39 1.76
CA PRO A 102 17.16 -5.29 0.87
C PRO A 102 18.65 -5.29 1.21
N LYS A 103 19.29 -6.45 1.06
CA LYS A 103 20.74 -6.55 1.21
C LYS A 103 21.45 -5.72 0.13
N ASP A 104 22.70 -5.34 0.39
CA ASP A 104 23.51 -4.56 -0.56
C ASP A 104 23.65 -5.23 -1.93
N ASP A 105 23.62 -6.57 -1.97
CA ASP A 105 23.71 -7.40 -3.18
C ASP A 105 22.36 -7.70 -3.85
N ALA A 106 21.25 -7.21 -3.29
CA ALA A 106 19.92 -7.39 -3.88
C ALA A 106 19.83 -6.74 -5.28
N PRO A 107 18.86 -7.15 -6.12
CA PRO A 107 18.59 -6.48 -7.39
C PRO A 107 18.30 -4.99 -7.20
N LEU A 108 18.73 -4.16 -8.16
CA LEU A 108 18.47 -2.72 -8.14
C LEU A 108 16.97 -2.41 -8.05
N GLU A 109 16.14 -3.19 -8.75
CA GLU A 109 14.68 -3.05 -8.73
C GLU A 109 14.11 -3.17 -7.32
N GLU A 110 14.56 -4.17 -6.54
CA GLU A 110 14.10 -4.39 -5.17
C GLU A 110 14.52 -3.24 -4.24
N LYS A 111 15.77 -2.78 -4.39
CA LYS A 111 16.31 -1.63 -3.65
C LYS A 111 15.54 -0.35 -3.94
N VAL A 112 15.35 -0.01 -5.22
CA VAL A 112 14.60 1.18 -5.65
C VAL A 112 13.16 1.09 -5.17
N LEU A 113 12.53 -0.07 -5.31
CA LEU A 113 11.16 -0.29 -4.88
C LEU A 113 11.01 -0.13 -3.36
N PHE A 114 11.97 -0.61 -2.56
CA PHE A 114 11.99 -0.38 -1.11
C PHE A 114 12.05 1.11 -0.78
N THR A 115 13.00 1.86 -1.36
CA THR A 115 13.11 3.31 -1.15
C THR A 115 11.84 4.04 -1.54
N ILE A 116 11.19 3.64 -2.64
CA ILE A 116 9.92 4.24 -3.06
C ILE A 116 8.87 4.07 -1.96
N VAL A 117 8.73 2.87 -1.39
CA VAL A 117 7.70 2.59 -0.39
C VAL A 117 8.03 3.16 1.00
N THR A 118 9.29 3.19 1.40
CA THR A 118 9.69 3.57 2.77
C THR A 118 10.11 5.02 2.92
N GLU A 119 10.51 5.70 1.84
CA GLU A 119 10.97 7.09 1.89
C GLU A 119 10.15 7.99 0.97
N VAL A 120 10.01 7.63 -0.31
CA VAL A 120 9.40 8.52 -1.32
C VAL A 120 7.89 8.66 -1.09
N ASN A 121 7.14 7.56 -1.04
CA ASN A 121 5.69 7.58 -0.89
C ASN A 121 5.23 8.19 0.44
N PRO A 122 5.90 7.96 1.59
CA PRO A 122 5.60 8.71 2.80
C PRO A 122 5.72 10.23 2.61
N SER A 123 6.77 10.70 1.92
CA SER A 123 6.93 12.13 1.61
C SER A 123 5.85 12.65 0.66
N LEU A 124 5.49 11.90 -0.39
CA LEU A 124 4.46 12.30 -1.37
C LEU A 124 3.05 12.25 -0.78
N SER A 125 2.77 11.30 0.12
CA SER A 125 1.45 11.11 0.73
C SER A 125 1.00 12.30 1.56
N SER A 126 1.94 13.09 2.09
CA SER A 126 1.66 14.35 2.79
C SER A 126 0.96 15.39 1.89
N HIS A 127 1.09 15.24 0.57
CA HIS A 127 0.44 16.05 -0.45
C HIS A 127 -0.63 15.28 -1.22
N GLY A 128 -1.09 14.14 -0.68
CA GLY A 128 -2.10 13.28 -1.29
C GLY A 128 -1.63 12.55 -2.56
N GLY A 129 -0.32 12.51 -2.82
CA GLY A 129 0.26 11.86 -3.99
C GLY A 129 0.99 10.56 -3.64
N PHE A 130 1.27 9.77 -4.68
CA PHE A 130 2.12 8.58 -4.60
C PHE A 130 2.82 8.35 -5.93
N VAL A 131 3.80 7.44 -5.93
CA VAL A 131 4.48 6.97 -7.12
C VAL A 131 4.66 5.45 -7.06
N ASP A 132 4.47 4.80 -8.20
CA ASP A 132 4.71 3.38 -8.40
C ASP A 132 5.89 3.16 -9.34
N LEU A 133 6.69 2.14 -9.05
CA LEU A 133 7.72 1.65 -9.96
C LEU A 133 7.06 0.82 -11.07
N VAL A 134 7.24 1.22 -12.32
CA VAL A 134 6.76 0.48 -13.49
C VAL A 134 7.80 -0.56 -13.89
N GLU A 135 9.04 -0.13 -14.11
CA GLU A 135 10.16 -1.00 -14.47
C GLU A 135 11.50 -0.28 -14.27
N ILE A 136 12.60 -1.04 -14.32
CA ILE A 136 13.94 -0.51 -14.55
C ILE A 136 14.44 -1.03 -15.90
N THR A 137 14.72 -0.12 -16.83
CA THR A 137 15.16 -0.50 -18.18
C THR A 137 16.56 -1.12 -18.15
N LYS A 138 16.96 -1.78 -19.24
CA LYS A 138 18.32 -2.31 -19.42
C LYS A 138 19.43 -1.24 -19.37
N LYS A 139 19.06 0.04 -19.44
CA LYS A 139 19.97 1.19 -19.31
C LYS A 139 19.97 1.78 -17.90
N ASN A 140 19.40 1.08 -16.93
CA ASN A 140 19.16 1.56 -15.56
C ASN A 140 18.33 2.86 -15.51
N GLU A 141 17.37 3.00 -16.42
CA GLU A 141 16.39 4.09 -16.36
C GLU A 141 15.21 3.60 -15.51
N VAL A 142 14.86 4.34 -14.45
CA VAL A 142 13.75 3.99 -13.56
C VAL A 142 12.47 4.62 -14.11
N VAL A 143 11.53 3.79 -14.56
CA VAL A 143 10.24 4.23 -15.08
C VAL A 143 9.24 4.27 -13.94
N LEU A 144 8.65 5.43 -13.69
CA LEU A 144 7.72 5.68 -12.60
C LEU A 144 6.36 6.11 -13.13
N ASN A 145 5.31 5.78 -12.38
CA ASN A 145 3.95 6.25 -12.61
C ASN A 145 3.45 6.98 -11.36
N PHE A 146 3.12 8.26 -11.50
CA PHE A 146 2.69 9.14 -10.43
C PHE A 146 1.16 9.16 -10.32
N GLY A 147 0.64 9.09 -9.11
CA GLY A 147 -0.78 9.02 -8.83
C GLY A 147 -1.25 10.02 -7.76
N GLY A 148 -2.57 10.12 -7.60
CA GLY A 148 -3.21 11.01 -6.62
C GLY A 148 -2.93 12.50 -6.90
N GLY A 149 -2.59 13.26 -5.86
CA GLY A 149 -2.22 14.67 -5.95
C GLY A 149 -1.06 14.97 -6.89
N CYS A 150 -0.18 13.99 -7.14
CA CYS A 150 0.95 14.12 -8.06
C CYS A 150 0.55 14.01 -9.53
N GLN A 151 -0.57 13.35 -9.85
CA GLN A 151 -0.99 13.10 -11.23
C GLN A 151 -1.44 14.38 -11.95
N GLY A 152 -2.18 15.26 -11.27
CA GLY A 152 -2.83 16.42 -11.89
C GLY A 152 -2.14 17.78 -11.70
N CYS A 153 -1.03 17.84 -10.96
CA CYS A 153 -0.43 19.11 -10.55
C CYS A 153 0.50 19.69 -11.64
N SER A 154 0.02 20.67 -12.40
CA SER A 154 0.78 21.30 -13.51
C SER A 154 1.97 22.15 -13.07
N SER A 155 2.05 22.56 -11.81
CA SER A 155 3.09 23.48 -11.30
C SER A 155 4.23 22.77 -10.55
N VAL A 156 4.06 21.47 -10.24
CA VAL A 156 4.94 20.71 -9.32
C VAL A 156 5.52 19.45 -10.00
N ASN A 157 5.15 19.20 -11.26
CA ASN A 157 5.50 17.97 -11.99
C ASN A 157 7.02 17.80 -12.19
N MET A 158 7.70 18.82 -12.71
CA MET A 158 9.15 18.76 -12.95
C MET A 158 9.95 18.65 -11.63
N THR A 159 9.61 19.46 -10.63
CA THR A 159 10.34 19.52 -9.36
C THR A 159 10.17 18.29 -8.49
N LEU A 160 9.00 17.64 -8.52
CA LEU A 160 8.80 16.36 -7.81
C LEU A 160 9.62 15.26 -8.45
N LYS A 161 9.50 15.10 -9.77
CA LYS A 161 10.28 14.12 -10.51
C LYS A 161 11.78 14.33 -10.30
N ASP A 162 12.26 15.57 -10.40
CA ASP A 162 13.67 15.92 -10.16
C ASP A 162 14.10 15.60 -8.71
N GLY A 163 13.21 15.81 -7.74
CA GLY A 163 13.44 15.46 -6.34
C GLY A 163 13.62 13.95 -6.14
N VAL A 164 12.70 13.16 -6.70
CA VAL A 164 12.76 11.69 -6.66
C VAL A 164 13.99 11.18 -7.40
N GLU A 165 14.28 11.72 -8.60
CA GLU A 165 15.47 11.36 -9.38
C GLU A 165 16.75 11.64 -8.62
N LYS A 166 16.85 12.81 -7.99
CA LYS A 166 18.03 13.18 -7.20
C LYS A 166 18.20 12.27 -5.99
N GLN A 167 17.12 11.94 -5.28
CA GLN A 167 17.17 11.02 -4.14
C GLN A 167 17.62 9.63 -4.59
N LEU A 168 16.98 9.07 -5.62
CA LEU A 168 17.32 7.75 -6.15
C LEU A 168 18.76 7.68 -6.66
N LYS A 169 19.24 8.68 -7.41
CA LYS A 169 20.64 8.73 -7.86
C LYS A 169 21.65 8.92 -6.74
N THR A 170 21.25 9.55 -5.63
CA THR A 170 22.11 9.69 -4.44
C THR A 170 22.32 8.35 -3.75
N LEU A 171 21.25 7.55 -3.66
CA LEU A 171 21.28 6.22 -3.04
C LEU A 171 21.85 5.15 -3.98
N TYR A 172 21.56 5.27 -5.28
CA TYR A 172 21.90 4.30 -6.32
C TYR A 172 22.55 5.02 -7.52
N PRO A 173 23.87 5.30 -7.46
CA PRO A 173 24.59 6.03 -8.51
C PRO A 173 24.56 5.35 -9.89
N GLU A 174 24.22 4.07 -9.96
CA GLU A 174 24.05 3.30 -11.20
C GLU A 174 22.78 3.65 -11.99
N ILE A 175 21.83 4.39 -11.40
CA ILE A 175 20.63 4.88 -12.07
C ILE A 175 21.00 5.98 -13.07
N SER A 176 20.64 5.80 -14.34
CA SER A 176 20.97 6.74 -15.40
C SER A 176 19.98 7.90 -15.49
N ALA A 177 18.68 7.64 -15.32
CA ALA A 177 17.62 8.63 -15.35
C ALA A 177 16.33 8.11 -14.67
N VAL A 178 15.43 9.02 -14.32
CA VAL A 178 14.03 8.68 -14.01
C VAL A 178 13.16 9.11 -15.19
N LEU A 179 12.24 8.25 -15.60
CA LEU A 179 11.24 8.50 -16.64
C LEU A 179 9.85 8.53 -16.02
N ASP A 180 9.03 9.45 -16.50
CA ASP A 180 7.64 9.58 -16.06
C ASP A 180 6.72 8.97 -17.13
N ALA A 181 5.96 7.94 -16.76
CA ALA A 181 5.00 7.24 -17.61
C ALA A 181 3.55 7.70 -17.39
N THR A 182 3.32 8.72 -16.56
CA THR A 182 1.99 9.17 -16.13
C THR A 182 1.27 9.95 -17.22
N ASP A 183 -0.03 9.70 -17.39
CA ASP A 183 -0.90 10.61 -18.13
C ASP A 183 -1.40 11.75 -17.23
N HIS A 184 -0.79 12.93 -17.39
CA HIS A 184 -1.09 14.15 -16.63
C HIS A 184 -2.26 14.97 -17.18
N SER A 185 -2.95 14.49 -18.23
CA SER A 185 -4.15 15.18 -18.73
C SER A 185 -5.34 15.07 -17.75
N TYR A 186 -5.32 14.05 -16.88
CA TYR A 186 -6.34 13.80 -15.85
C TYR A 186 -6.05 14.59 -14.56
N LYS A 187 -6.89 15.60 -14.27
CA LYS A 187 -6.71 16.53 -13.15
C LYS A 187 -7.73 16.38 -12.01
N GLU A 188 -8.58 15.35 -12.05
CA GLU A 188 -9.67 15.18 -11.07
C GLU A 188 -9.18 15.08 -9.61
N ASN A 189 -7.94 14.62 -9.41
CA ASN A 189 -7.29 14.48 -8.10
C ASN A 189 -6.17 15.49 -7.84
N ALA A 190 -6.04 16.56 -8.65
CA ALA A 190 -5.00 17.56 -8.47
C ALA A 190 -5.17 18.31 -7.14
N TYR A 191 -4.13 18.32 -6.31
CA TYR A 191 -4.14 19.13 -5.08
C TYR A 191 -4.05 20.62 -5.47
N MET A 192 -4.99 21.45 -4.98
CA MET A 192 -5.03 22.90 -5.19
C MET A 192 -4.01 23.64 -4.32
#